data_AF-A0A6N7G2S8-F1
#
_entry.id   AF-A0A6N7G2S8-F1
#
_cell.length_a   1.000
_cell.length_b   1.000
_cell.length_c   1.000
_cell.angle_alpha   90.00
_cell.angle_beta   90.00
_cell.angle_gamma   90.00
#
_symmetry.space_group_name_H-M   'P 1'
#
loop_
_entity.id
_entity.type
_entity.pdbx_description
1 polymer ?
#
loop_
_entity_poly.entity_id
_entity_poly.type
_entity_poly.pdbx_seq_one_letter_code
_entity_poly.pdbx_strand_id
1 'polypeptide(L)'
;MGPASWETGRARAQGQGRDDARDDPQPLPAPGQGQRRPVDRARRDGGRPGCGHDRPLRDASRFNKVDVEGTKWLLKAAHGFGVKHIVYVSIVGIDDNPFPYYQAKRRAERLIEESGIPYTVLRATQFQELVVAVANALTKGPIAPIPKDFRVQPVDIEAVAARLAELAAGEPAGRVRDIGGPQVVSLAYAVDAYASVVDRTRRQVQIPVPGKVGAAFRAGANLLGEHGDEVGESFSHHLVWRLET
;
A
#
# COMPACT_ATOMS: atom_id res chain seq x y z
N MET A 1 -24.68 56.21 25.35
CA MET A 1 -23.61 57.22 25.34
C MET A 1 -22.29 56.47 25.53
N GLY A 2 -21.42 56.51 24.52
CA GLY A 2 -20.19 55.70 24.43
C GLY A 2 -18.97 56.30 25.17
N PRO A 3 -17.73 55.91 24.82
CA PRO A 3 -17.34 54.91 23.82
C PRO A 3 -16.39 53.81 24.32
N ALA A 4 -16.29 52.76 23.50
CA ALA A 4 -15.25 51.75 23.49
C ALA A 4 -14.05 52.23 22.65
N SER A 5 -12.84 51.89 23.06
CA SER A 5 -11.66 51.80 22.19
C SER A 5 -10.49 51.19 22.97
N TRP A 6 -10.21 49.90 22.74
CA TRP A 6 -8.87 49.34 23.00
C TRP A 6 -8.23 49.04 21.65
N GLU A 7 -6.95 49.37 21.58
CA GLU A 7 -6.20 49.59 20.36
C GLU A 7 -5.64 48.30 19.76
N THR A 8 -5.53 48.35 18.44
CA THR A 8 -4.86 47.43 17.52
C THR A 8 -3.38 47.20 17.84
N GLY A 9 -3.02 45.94 18.14
CA GLY A 9 -1.66 45.43 18.02
C GLY A 9 -1.44 44.77 16.66
N ARG A 10 -0.91 45.52 15.68
CA ARG A 10 -0.37 44.96 14.43
C ARG A 10 1.04 44.41 14.70
N ALA A 11 1.18 43.09 14.77
CA ALA A 11 2.47 42.42 14.65
C ALA A 11 2.70 42.01 13.19
N ARG A 12 3.83 42.47 12.64
CA ARG A 12 4.29 42.21 11.28
C ARG A 12 4.54 40.72 11.06
N ALA A 13 3.92 40.16 10.03
CA ALA A 13 4.36 38.91 9.42
C ALA A 13 5.64 39.19 8.63
N GLN A 14 6.77 38.64 9.07
CA GLN A 14 7.96 38.47 8.24
C GLN A 14 7.93 37.04 7.71
N GLY A 15 7.84 36.92 6.39
CA GLY A 15 7.96 35.66 5.68
C GLY A 15 9.41 35.17 5.72
N GLN A 16 9.57 33.93 6.13
CA GLN A 16 10.76 33.14 5.84
C GLN A 16 10.29 31.97 4.96
N GLY A 17 10.63 32.03 3.67
CA GLY A 17 10.50 30.90 2.78
C GLY A 17 11.34 29.75 3.31
N ARG A 18 10.69 28.62 3.57
CA ARG A 18 11.38 27.34 3.72
C ARG A 18 11.50 26.77 2.31
N ASP A 19 12.73 26.74 1.82
CA ASP A 19 13.12 25.90 0.70
C ASP A 19 12.91 24.46 1.14
N ASP A 20 11.84 23.82 0.64
CA ASP A 20 11.61 22.39 0.72
C ASP A 20 12.61 21.68 -0.20
N ALA A 21 13.86 21.61 0.25
CA ALA A 21 14.84 20.69 -0.28
C ALA A 21 14.33 19.27 -0.02
N ARG A 22 13.79 18.67 -1.09
CA ARG A 22 13.45 17.25 -1.13
C ARG A 22 14.75 16.46 -1.01
N ASP A 23 14.99 15.88 0.16
CA ASP A 23 16.02 14.85 0.30
C ASP A 23 15.60 13.64 -0.54
N ASP A 24 16.26 13.46 -1.69
CA ASP A 24 16.20 12.20 -2.41
C ASP A 24 16.78 11.10 -1.50
N PRO A 25 16.11 9.94 -1.37
CA PRO A 25 16.61 8.86 -0.54
C PRO A 25 17.98 8.38 -1.06
N GLN A 26 18.91 8.18 -0.14
CA GLN A 26 20.27 7.74 -0.44
C GLN A 26 20.28 6.42 -1.26
N PRO A 27 21.22 6.26 -2.21
CA PRO A 27 21.35 5.04 -2.99
C PRO A 27 21.56 3.81 -2.10
N LEU A 28 21.07 2.64 -2.54
CA LEU A 28 21.32 1.37 -1.86
C LEU A 28 22.84 1.14 -1.70
N PRO A 29 23.31 0.64 -0.54
CA PRO A 29 24.70 0.26 -0.38
C PRO A 29 25.06 -0.87 -1.36
N ALA A 30 26.24 -0.78 -1.98
CA ALA A 30 26.73 -1.82 -2.87
C ALA A 30 26.87 -3.15 -2.12
N PRO A 31 26.54 -4.31 -2.73
CA PRO A 31 26.66 -5.60 -2.08
C PRO A 31 28.11 -5.87 -1.67
N GLY A 32 28.33 -6.09 -0.37
CA GLY A 32 29.63 -6.45 0.18
C GLY A 32 30.11 -7.78 -0.40
N GLN A 33 31.38 -7.84 -0.77
CA GLN A 33 32.03 -9.07 -1.26
C GLN A 33 32.22 -10.08 -0.11
N GLY A 34 31.13 -10.68 0.34
CA GLY A 34 31.11 -11.81 1.27
C GLY A 34 31.19 -13.12 0.48
N GLN A 35 32.22 -13.91 0.76
CA GLN A 35 32.54 -15.16 0.08
C GLN A 35 31.39 -16.18 0.25
N ARG A 36 30.60 -16.39 -0.82
CA ARG A 36 29.49 -17.35 -0.85
C ARG A 36 30.03 -18.78 -0.86
N ARG A 37 29.60 -19.62 0.08
CA ARG A 37 29.83 -21.08 0.03
C ARG A 37 28.72 -21.76 -0.79
N PRO A 38 29.02 -22.80 -1.60
CA PRO A 38 28.00 -23.48 -2.38
C PRO A 38 27.14 -24.37 -1.47
N VAL A 39 25.82 -24.23 -1.55
CA VAL A 39 24.88 -25.22 -0.98
C VAL A 39 24.24 -25.99 -2.13
N ASP A 40 24.28 -27.31 -1.98
CA ASP A 40 23.98 -28.31 -2.99
C ASP A 40 22.51 -28.30 -3.41
N ARG A 41 22.26 -28.38 -4.73
CA ARG A 41 20.94 -28.24 -5.35
C ARG A 41 20.31 -29.62 -5.50
N ALA A 42 19.67 -30.11 -4.45
CA ALA A 42 18.91 -31.35 -4.52
C ALA A 42 17.50 -31.11 -5.09
N ARG A 43 17.20 -31.88 -6.14
CA ARG A 43 15.92 -32.01 -6.87
C ARG A 43 14.68 -32.09 -5.96
N ARG A 44 13.61 -31.43 -6.37
CA ARG A 44 12.23 -31.89 -6.13
C ARG A 44 11.32 -31.56 -7.32
N ASP A 45 11.13 -32.56 -8.17
CA ASP A 45 9.90 -32.72 -8.94
C ASP A 45 8.77 -33.10 -7.97
N GLY A 46 7.59 -32.52 -8.19
CA GLY A 46 6.40 -32.83 -7.42
C GLY A 46 5.37 -31.71 -7.49
N GLY A 47 4.66 -31.63 -8.62
CA GLY A 47 3.57 -30.69 -8.83
C GLY A 47 2.53 -30.78 -7.72
N ARG A 48 2.37 -29.67 -6.98
CA ARG A 48 1.16 -29.37 -6.22
C ARG A 48 0.40 -28.28 -6.97
N PRO A 49 -0.93 -28.36 -7.06
CA PRO A 49 -1.73 -27.28 -7.63
C PRO A 49 -1.58 -26.05 -6.73
N GLY A 50 -0.88 -25.03 -7.22
CA GLY A 50 -0.68 -23.78 -6.51
C GLY A 50 -2.01 -23.05 -6.31
N CYS A 51 -2.23 -22.59 -5.08
CA CYS A 51 -3.23 -21.59 -4.73
C CYS A 51 -3.04 -20.40 -5.69
N GLY A 52 -4.06 -20.10 -6.49
CA GLY A 52 -3.94 -19.20 -7.65
C GLY A 52 -3.75 -17.73 -7.33
N HIS A 53 -2.60 -17.35 -6.76
CA HIS A 53 -2.20 -15.97 -6.53
C HIS A 53 -1.39 -15.37 -7.70
N ASP A 54 -0.87 -16.21 -8.60
CA ASP A 54 0.09 -15.77 -9.63
C ASP A 54 -0.52 -15.46 -11.00
N ARG A 55 -1.51 -14.56 -11.07
CA ARG A 55 -1.95 -14.00 -12.36
C ARG A 55 -2.04 -12.47 -12.34
N PRO A 56 -1.49 -11.78 -13.36
CA PRO A 56 -1.36 -10.33 -13.34
C PRO A 56 -2.72 -9.61 -13.28
N LEU A 57 -2.74 -8.50 -12.53
CA LEU A 57 -3.84 -7.56 -12.30
C LEU A 57 -4.32 -6.88 -13.62
N ARG A 58 -4.98 -7.62 -14.51
CA ARG A 58 -5.39 -7.11 -15.84
C ARG A 58 -6.88 -6.86 -16.01
N ASP A 59 -7.71 -7.22 -15.03
CA ASP A 59 -9.16 -7.20 -15.20
C ASP A 59 -9.88 -6.59 -13.98
N ALA A 60 -10.48 -5.42 -14.16
CA ALA A 60 -11.26 -4.73 -13.15
C ALA A 60 -12.51 -5.52 -12.71
N SER A 61 -12.99 -6.46 -13.54
CA SER A 61 -14.09 -7.37 -13.17
C SER A 61 -13.70 -8.31 -12.02
N ARG A 62 -12.41 -8.65 -11.91
CA ARG A 62 -11.91 -9.53 -10.85
C ARG A 62 -12.00 -8.90 -9.47
N PHE A 63 -11.76 -7.59 -9.36
CA PHE A 63 -11.88 -6.89 -8.08
C PHE A 63 -13.30 -6.95 -7.54
N ASN A 64 -14.30 -6.71 -8.38
CA ASN A 64 -15.69 -6.85 -7.95
C ASN A 64 -16.02 -8.30 -7.58
N LYS A 65 -15.55 -9.28 -8.35
CA LYS A 65 -15.82 -10.69 -8.05
C LYS A 65 -15.20 -11.14 -6.72
N VAL A 66 -13.97 -10.72 -6.44
CA VAL A 66 -13.26 -11.13 -5.22
C VAL A 66 -13.67 -10.27 -4.03
N ASP A 67 -13.52 -8.95 -4.12
CA ASP A 67 -13.79 -8.07 -2.98
C ASP A 67 -15.27 -7.90 -2.70
N VAL A 68 -16.11 -7.65 -3.72
CA VAL A 68 -17.54 -7.36 -3.48
C VAL A 68 -18.33 -8.64 -3.31
N GLU A 69 -18.32 -9.52 -4.32
CA GLU A 69 -19.09 -10.76 -4.25
C GLU A 69 -18.54 -11.71 -3.19
N GLY A 70 -17.21 -11.86 -3.08
CA GLY A 70 -16.59 -12.65 -2.02
C GLY A 70 -16.98 -12.19 -0.62
N THR A 71 -17.03 -10.88 -0.38
CA THR A 71 -17.48 -10.33 0.91
C THR A 71 -18.95 -10.64 1.18
N LYS A 72 -19.84 -10.54 0.18
CA LYS A 72 -21.25 -10.95 0.35
C LYS A 72 -21.38 -12.41 0.78
N TRP A 73 -20.62 -13.31 0.15
CA TRP A 73 -20.63 -14.73 0.51
C TRP A 73 -20.09 -14.96 1.92
N LEU A 74 -18.99 -14.29 2.28
CA LEU A 74 -18.42 -14.35 3.62
C LEU A 74 -19.43 -13.89 4.67
N LEU A 75 -20.07 -12.73 4.47
CA LEU A 75 -21.06 -12.18 5.40
C LEU A 75 -22.28 -13.09 5.57
N LYS A 76 -22.78 -13.65 4.46
CA LYS A 76 -23.88 -14.62 4.50
C LYS A 76 -23.52 -15.85 5.35
N ALA A 77 -22.32 -16.38 5.18
CA ALA A 77 -21.83 -17.51 5.98
C ALA A 77 -21.64 -17.11 7.45
N ALA A 78 -20.97 -15.97 7.71
CA ALA A 78 -20.70 -15.47 9.05
C ALA A 78 -21.97 -15.26 9.87
N HIS A 79 -23.02 -14.72 9.24
CA HIS A 79 -24.32 -14.57 9.87
C HIS A 79 -24.94 -15.92 10.26
N GLY A 80 -24.87 -16.92 9.35
CA GLY A 80 -25.39 -18.26 9.61
C GLY A 80 -24.72 -19.00 10.77
N PHE A 81 -23.45 -18.67 11.06
CA PHE A 81 -22.70 -19.23 12.19
C PHE A 81 -22.69 -18.33 13.45
N GLY A 82 -23.38 -17.19 13.43
CA GLY A 82 -23.45 -16.28 14.57
C GLY A 82 -22.10 -15.66 14.94
N VAL A 83 -21.23 -15.42 13.96
CA VAL A 83 -19.93 -14.75 14.14
C VAL A 83 -20.13 -13.43 14.89
N LYS A 84 -19.28 -13.19 15.89
CA LYS A 84 -19.41 -12.03 16.79
C LYS A 84 -18.52 -10.87 16.39
N HIS A 85 -17.51 -11.11 15.56
CA HIS A 85 -16.55 -10.11 15.17
C HIS A 85 -15.96 -10.40 13.79
N ILE A 86 -16.02 -9.42 12.90
CA ILE A 86 -15.33 -9.44 11.61
C ILE A 86 -14.18 -8.44 11.65
N VAL A 87 -12.96 -8.91 11.38
CA VAL A 87 -11.83 -8.02 11.12
C VAL A 87 -11.57 -7.97 9.63
N TYR A 88 -11.56 -6.76 9.07
CA TYR A 88 -11.37 -6.53 7.64
C TYR A 88 -10.16 -5.64 7.39
N VAL A 89 -9.28 -6.13 6.52
CA VAL A 89 -8.17 -5.33 5.97
C VAL A 89 -8.64 -4.63 4.70
N SER A 90 -8.74 -3.31 4.82
CA SER A 90 -9.06 -2.38 3.76
C SER A 90 -7.79 -1.65 3.29
N ILE A 91 -7.93 -0.67 2.40
CA ILE A 91 -6.81 0.09 1.84
C ILE A 91 -6.95 1.57 2.15
N VAL A 92 -5.84 2.24 2.44
CA VAL A 92 -5.80 3.70 2.63
C VAL A 92 -6.22 4.39 1.33
N GLY A 93 -7.02 5.46 1.40
CA GLY A 93 -7.35 6.26 0.22
C GLY A 93 -8.61 5.89 -0.56
N ILE A 94 -9.38 4.91 -0.07
CA ILE A 94 -10.55 4.39 -0.80
C ILE A 94 -11.68 5.38 -1.01
N ASP A 95 -11.72 6.47 -0.24
CA ASP A 95 -12.73 7.50 -0.39
C ASP A 95 -12.42 8.47 -1.55
N ASP A 96 -11.13 8.69 -1.85
CA ASP A 96 -10.68 9.73 -2.77
C ASP A 96 -10.04 9.21 -4.07
N ASN A 97 -9.84 7.89 -4.18
CA ASN A 97 -9.22 7.29 -5.36
C ASN A 97 -10.26 6.66 -6.32
N PRO A 98 -10.44 7.21 -7.54
CA PRO A 98 -11.41 6.70 -8.51
C PRO A 98 -10.94 5.43 -9.25
N PHE A 99 -9.75 4.91 -8.94
CA PHE A 99 -9.27 3.66 -9.54
C PHE A 99 -10.22 2.50 -9.20
N PRO A 100 -10.66 1.67 -10.16
CA PRO A 100 -11.69 0.65 -9.93
C PRO A 100 -11.41 -0.32 -8.78
N TYR A 101 -10.14 -0.60 -8.50
CA TYR A 101 -9.73 -1.41 -7.36
C TYR A 101 -10.14 -0.78 -6.02
N TYR A 102 -9.89 0.52 -5.84
CA TYR A 102 -10.26 1.26 -4.61
C TYR A 102 -11.78 1.33 -4.46
N GLN A 103 -12.49 1.51 -5.56
CA GLN A 103 -13.95 1.49 -5.58
C GLN A 103 -14.53 0.13 -5.19
N ALA A 104 -13.91 -0.98 -5.62
CA ALA A 104 -14.30 -2.32 -5.19
C ALA A 104 -14.04 -2.54 -3.69
N LYS A 105 -12.88 -2.12 -3.18
CA LYS A 105 -12.56 -2.12 -1.74
C LYS A 105 -13.55 -1.30 -0.91
N ARG A 106 -13.92 -0.09 -1.38
CA ARG A 106 -14.92 0.74 -0.68
C ARG A 106 -16.30 0.08 -0.63
N ARG A 107 -16.72 -0.57 -1.71
CA ARG A 107 -17.99 -1.33 -1.74
C ARG A 107 -17.95 -2.51 -0.78
N ALA A 108 -16.84 -3.24 -0.72
CA ALA A 108 -16.67 -4.34 0.22
C ALA A 108 -16.69 -3.85 1.68
N GLU A 109 -16.02 -2.74 1.97
CA GLU A 109 -16.04 -2.11 3.30
C GLU A 109 -17.47 -1.73 3.72
N ARG A 110 -18.24 -1.07 2.83
CA ARG A 110 -19.65 -0.73 3.10
C ARG A 110 -20.52 -1.94 3.37
N LEU A 111 -20.33 -3.04 2.63
CA LEU A 111 -21.07 -4.28 2.89
C LEU A 111 -20.82 -4.81 4.31
N ILE A 112 -19.60 -4.64 4.83
CA ILE A 112 -19.25 -5.04 6.20
C ILE A 112 -19.89 -4.08 7.21
N GLU A 113 -19.77 -2.76 6.97
CA GLU A 113 -20.38 -1.71 7.79
C GLU A 113 -21.91 -1.89 7.91
N GLU A 114 -22.57 -2.30 6.83
CA GLU A 114 -24.03 -2.49 6.73
C GLU A 114 -24.48 -3.92 7.13
N SER A 115 -23.55 -4.84 7.42
CA SER A 115 -23.88 -6.26 7.64
C SER A 115 -24.65 -6.56 8.92
N GLY A 116 -24.64 -5.63 9.88
CA GLY A 116 -25.17 -5.85 11.23
C GLY A 116 -24.32 -6.77 12.11
N ILE A 117 -23.20 -7.30 11.61
CA ILE A 117 -22.23 -8.07 12.39
C ILE A 117 -21.20 -7.07 12.96
N PRO A 118 -20.89 -7.10 14.27
CA PRO A 118 -19.86 -6.23 14.82
C PRO A 118 -18.52 -6.42 14.09
N TYR A 119 -17.83 -5.31 13.81
CA TYR A 119 -16.66 -5.35 12.95
C TYR A 119 -15.54 -4.42 13.45
N THR A 120 -14.34 -4.69 12.93
CA THR A 120 -13.19 -3.79 12.95
C THR A 120 -12.62 -3.68 11.54
N VAL A 121 -12.48 -2.46 11.01
CA VAL A 121 -11.86 -2.17 9.71
C VAL A 121 -10.55 -1.45 9.94
N LEU A 122 -9.47 -2.04 9.43
CA LEU A 122 -8.13 -1.44 9.38
C LEU A 122 -7.75 -1.18 7.92
N ARG A 123 -7.44 0.07 7.58
CA ARG A 123 -6.92 0.43 6.26
C ARG A 123 -5.40 0.46 6.30
N ALA A 124 -4.76 -0.33 5.43
CA ALA A 124 -3.31 -0.35 5.27
C ALA A 124 -2.89 0.28 3.94
N THR A 125 -1.67 0.83 3.86
CA THR A 125 -1.07 1.18 2.56
C THR A 125 -0.65 -0.09 1.79
N GLN A 126 0.07 0.06 0.68
CA GLN A 126 0.35 -1.05 -0.24
C GLN A 126 1.33 -2.06 0.40
N PHE A 127 1.01 -3.35 0.46
CA PHE A 127 1.97 -4.34 0.95
C PHE A 127 3.24 -4.39 0.08
N GLN A 128 4.39 -4.60 0.70
CA GLN A 128 5.67 -4.68 0.01
C GLN A 128 5.64 -5.72 -1.12
N GLU A 129 5.01 -6.88 -0.89
CA GLU A 129 4.83 -7.94 -1.89
C GLU A 129 3.94 -7.51 -3.06
N LEU A 130 2.93 -6.67 -2.82
CA LEU A 130 2.10 -6.11 -3.90
C LEU A 130 2.93 -5.18 -4.78
N VAL A 131 3.79 -4.36 -4.17
CA VAL A 131 4.69 -3.45 -4.90
C VAL A 131 5.71 -4.26 -5.72
N VAL A 132 6.27 -5.32 -5.14
CA VAL A 132 7.14 -6.29 -5.85
C VAL A 132 6.41 -6.94 -7.02
N ALA A 133 5.17 -7.40 -6.84
CA ALA A 133 4.39 -8.02 -7.91
C ALA A 133 4.12 -7.05 -9.07
N VAL A 134 3.80 -5.79 -8.77
CA VAL A 134 3.64 -4.71 -9.76
C VAL A 134 4.98 -4.45 -10.48
N ALA A 135 6.08 -4.32 -9.75
CA ALA A 135 7.40 -4.10 -10.33
C ALA A 135 7.83 -5.27 -11.23
N ASN A 136 7.58 -6.50 -10.80
CA ASN A 136 7.81 -7.69 -11.62
C ASN A 136 6.97 -7.64 -12.91
N ALA A 137 5.70 -7.28 -12.83
CA ALA A 137 4.83 -7.18 -14.00
C ALA A 137 5.31 -6.11 -15.00
N LEU A 138 5.78 -4.96 -14.51
CA LEU A 138 6.30 -3.86 -15.33
C LEU A 138 7.67 -4.16 -15.96
N THR A 139 8.46 -5.07 -15.37
CA THR A 139 9.82 -5.40 -15.82
C THR A 139 9.92 -6.67 -16.69
N LYS A 140 8.78 -7.25 -17.10
CA LYS A 140 8.76 -8.46 -17.95
C LYS A 140 9.27 -8.22 -19.38
N GLY A 141 8.99 -7.06 -19.96
CA GLY A 141 9.47 -6.68 -21.30
C GLY A 141 10.74 -5.84 -21.24
N PRO A 142 11.39 -5.51 -22.38
CA PRO A 142 12.61 -4.70 -22.43
C PRO A 142 12.38 -3.22 -22.03
N ILE A 143 11.14 -2.75 -22.12
CA ILE A 143 10.69 -1.42 -21.70
C ILE A 143 9.76 -1.58 -20.51
N ALA A 144 9.98 -0.78 -19.46
CA ALA A 144 9.13 -0.69 -18.28
C ALA A 144 8.35 0.64 -18.32
N PRO A 145 7.06 0.64 -18.72
CA PRO A 145 6.23 1.85 -18.71
C PRO A 145 5.79 2.18 -17.28
N ILE A 146 6.28 3.30 -16.74
CA ILE A 146 6.00 3.71 -15.36
C ILE A 146 5.08 4.94 -15.36
N PRO A 147 3.93 4.90 -14.66
CA PRO A 147 3.15 6.10 -14.39
C PRO A 147 4.00 7.23 -13.79
N LYS A 148 4.07 8.37 -14.49
CA LYS A 148 4.85 9.53 -14.05
C LYS A 148 4.26 10.11 -12.75
N ASP A 149 5.14 10.50 -11.83
CA ASP A 149 4.82 11.15 -10.55
C ASP A 149 3.95 10.31 -9.58
N PHE A 150 3.84 9.00 -9.81
CA PHE A 150 3.16 8.10 -8.88
C PHE A 150 4.09 7.75 -7.72
N ARG A 151 3.54 7.82 -6.52
CA ARG A 151 4.21 7.43 -5.27
C ARG A 151 3.47 6.28 -4.62
N VAL A 152 4.19 5.44 -3.88
CA VAL A 152 3.65 4.36 -3.07
C VAL A 152 4.27 4.44 -1.67
N GLN A 153 3.58 3.87 -0.69
CA GLN A 153 4.08 3.79 0.69
C GLN A 153 4.04 2.32 1.12
N PRO A 154 5.07 1.53 0.79
CA PRO A 154 5.02 0.09 0.99
C PRO A 154 5.05 -0.26 2.48
N VAL A 155 4.05 -0.99 2.99
CA VAL A 155 3.97 -1.42 4.39
C VAL A 155 4.33 -2.90 4.54
N ASP A 156 5.05 -3.20 5.61
CA ASP A 156 5.43 -4.56 5.97
C ASP A 156 4.20 -5.41 6.37
N ILE A 157 4.10 -6.57 5.75
CA ILE A 157 3.02 -7.54 5.98
C ILE A 157 3.02 -8.05 7.43
N GLU A 158 4.18 -8.19 8.07
CA GLU A 158 4.27 -8.70 9.44
C GLU A 158 3.71 -7.71 10.44
N ALA A 159 4.04 -6.42 10.27
CA ALA A 159 3.48 -5.35 11.09
C ALA A 159 1.94 -5.25 10.95
N VAL A 160 1.41 -5.36 9.72
CA VAL A 160 -0.04 -5.36 9.51
C VAL A 160 -0.69 -6.61 10.09
N ALA A 161 -0.06 -7.79 9.94
CA ALA A 161 -0.58 -9.04 10.49
C ALA A 161 -0.62 -9.02 12.03
N ALA A 162 0.42 -8.52 12.68
CA ALA A 162 0.46 -8.32 14.13
C ALA A 162 -0.69 -7.42 14.58
N ARG A 163 -0.88 -6.28 13.91
CA ARG A 163 -1.98 -5.36 14.22
C ARG A 163 -3.35 -5.99 14.01
N LEU A 164 -3.56 -6.74 12.93
CA LEU A 164 -4.81 -7.46 12.69
C LEU A 164 -5.08 -8.53 13.75
N ALA A 165 -4.05 -9.24 14.21
CA ALA A 165 -4.18 -10.24 15.27
C ALA A 165 -4.59 -9.61 16.61
N GLU A 166 -3.99 -8.48 16.98
CA GLU A 166 -4.42 -7.68 18.14
C GLU A 166 -5.88 -7.25 18.03
N LEU A 167 -6.26 -6.70 16.87
CA LEU A 167 -7.62 -6.23 16.63
C LEU A 167 -8.63 -7.38 16.65
N ALA A 168 -8.26 -8.57 16.19
CA ALA A 168 -9.12 -9.76 16.22
C ALA A 168 -9.27 -10.38 17.61
N ALA A 169 -8.30 -10.17 18.50
CA ALA A 169 -8.37 -10.61 19.89
C ALA A 169 -9.12 -9.64 20.82
N GLY A 170 -9.29 -8.39 20.38
CA GLY A 170 -10.02 -7.35 21.10
C GLY A 170 -11.51 -7.28 20.75
N GLU A 171 -12.19 -6.30 21.32
CA GLU A 171 -13.59 -6.01 21.00
C GLU A 171 -13.73 -5.33 19.62
N PRO A 172 -14.88 -5.52 18.94
CA PRO A 172 -15.21 -4.78 17.72
C PRO A 172 -15.12 -3.26 17.92
N ALA A 173 -14.35 -2.59 17.04
CA ALA A 173 -13.96 -1.19 17.22
C ALA A 173 -14.42 -0.28 16.06
N GLY A 174 -15.18 -0.79 15.09
CA GLY A 174 -15.55 -0.05 13.90
C GLY A 174 -14.33 0.27 13.03
N ARG A 175 -14.27 1.45 12.41
CA ARG A 175 -13.07 1.88 11.65
C ARG A 175 -12.00 2.39 12.60
N VAL A 176 -10.84 1.74 12.60
CA VAL A 176 -9.67 2.16 13.39
C VAL A 176 -8.72 3.03 12.56
N ARG A 177 -7.67 3.55 13.20
CA ARG A 177 -6.62 4.34 12.56
C ARG A 177 -5.97 3.56 11.42
N ASP A 178 -5.75 4.25 10.32
CA ASP A 178 -5.06 3.74 9.15
C ASP A 178 -3.57 3.50 9.48
N ILE A 179 -2.94 2.50 8.86
CA ILE A 179 -1.50 2.22 9.03
C ILE A 179 -0.78 2.26 7.69
N GLY A 180 0.47 2.67 7.69
CA GLY A 180 1.30 2.71 6.50
C GLY A 180 2.75 2.38 6.77
N GLY A 181 3.50 2.09 5.70
CA GLY A 181 4.93 1.88 5.81
C GLY A 181 5.67 3.19 6.16
N PRO A 182 6.90 3.11 6.69
CA PRO A 182 7.64 4.27 7.15
C PRO A 182 8.22 5.13 6.01
N GLN A 183 8.05 4.72 4.75
CA GLN A 183 8.69 5.37 3.62
C GLN A 183 7.73 5.53 2.44
N VAL A 184 7.64 6.77 1.96
CA VAL A 184 7.03 7.09 0.66
C VAL A 184 8.12 7.06 -0.40
N VAL A 185 7.92 6.28 -1.45
CA VAL A 185 8.85 6.17 -2.58
C VAL A 185 8.14 6.41 -3.91
N SER A 186 8.87 6.87 -4.93
CA SER A 186 8.32 6.89 -6.28
C SER A 186 8.14 5.47 -6.82
N LEU A 187 7.14 5.26 -7.66
CA LEU A 187 6.95 3.97 -8.32
C LEU A 187 8.14 3.63 -9.23
N ALA A 188 8.75 4.64 -9.86
CA ALA A 188 9.97 4.47 -10.65
C ALA A 188 11.12 3.92 -9.81
N TYR A 189 11.35 4.50 -8.62
CA TYR A 189 12.34 3.99 -7.66
C TYR A 189 12.03 2.56 -7.25
N ALA A 190 10.77 2.25 -6.90
CA ALA A 190 10.41 0.90 -6.47
C ALA A 190 10.64 -0.15 -7.57
N VAL A 191 10.36 0.20 -8.83
CA VAL A 191 10.66 -0.67 -9.98
C VAL A 191 12.16 -0.82 -10.21
N ASP A 192 12.93 0.25 -10.09
CA ASP A 192 14.38 0.23 -10.27
C ASP A 192 15.09 -0.62 -9.20
N ALA A 193 14.69 -0.42 -7.95
CA ALA A 193 15.20 -1.15 -6.80
C ALA A 193 14.90 -2.66 -6.95
N TYR A 194 13.67 -3.02 -7.33
CA TYR A 194 13.32 -4.42 -7.62
C TYR A 194 14.16 -4.98 -8.78
N ALA A 195 14.27 -4.24 -9.89
CA ALA A 195 14.99 -4.68 -11.09
C ALA A 195 16.48 -4.93 -10.82
N SER A 196 17.08 -4.14 -9.94
CA SER A 196 18.47 -4.30 -9.48
C SER A 196 18.67 -5.60 -8.70
N VAL A 197 17.73 -5.96 -7.82
CA VAL A 197 17.81 -7.19 -7.02
C VAL A 197 17.68 -8.45 -7.89
N VAL A 198 16.80 -8.42 -8.90
CA VAL A 198 16.56 -9.58 -9.78
C VAL A 198 17.44 -9.61 -11.04
N ASP A 199 18.48 -8.77 -11.09
CA ASP A 199 19.44 -8.64 -12.20
C ASP A 199 18.77 -8.45 -13.57
N ARG A 200 17.84 -7.49 -13.66
CA ARG A 200 17.10 -7.17 -14.88
C ARG A 200 17.34 -5.74 -15.33
N THR A 201 18.13 -5.57 -16.39
CA THR A 201 18.27 -4.25 -17.04
C THR A 201 17.08 -3.92 -17.93
N ARG A 202 16.37 -2.83 -17.65
CA ARG A 202 15.16 -2.41 -18.41
C ARG A 202 15.17 -0.91 -18.68
N ARG A 203 14.72 -0.50 -19.86
CA ARG A 203 14.52 0.92 -20.16
C ARG A 203 13.23 1.40 -19.50
N GLN A 204 13.33 2.19 -18.45
CA GLN A 204 12.16 2.84 -17.87
C GLN A 204 11.68 3.98 -18.77
N VAL A 205 10.37 4.05 -19.02
CA VAL A 205 9.73 5.15 -19.72
C VAL A 205 8.61 5.69 -18.84
N GLN A 206 8.75 6.94 -18.41
CA GLN A 206 7.72 7.57 -17.59
C GLN A 206 6.58 8.10 -18.47
N ILE A 207 5.36 7.63 -18.19
CA ILE A 207 4.16 7.91 -18.97
C ILE A 207 3.19 8.74 -18.10
N PRO A 208 2.80 9.95 -18.54
CA PRO A 208 1.77 10.71 -17.85
C PRO A 208 0.44 9.94 -17.84
N VAL A 209 -0.20 9.90 -16.67
CA VAL A 209 -1.57 9.37 -16.53
C VAL A 209 -2.54 10.54 -16.42
N PRO A 210 -3.32 10.84 -17.48
CA PRO A 210 -4.32 11.92 -17.45
C PRO A 210 -5.56 11.51 -16.66
N GLY A 211 -6.44 12.49 -16.41
CA GLY A 211 -7.74 12.27 -15.77
C GLY A 211 -7.67 12.10 -14.25
N LYS A 212 -8.83 11.78 -13.66
CA LYS A 212 -9.04 11.80 -12.20
C LYS A 212 -8.18 10.77 -11.46
N VAL A 213 -7.94 9.59 -12.06
CA VAL A 213 -7.07 8.56 -11.47
C VAL A 213 -5.65 9.08 -11.32
N GLY A 214 -5.07 9.63 -12.39
CA GLY A 214 -3.72 10.18 -12.33
C GLY A 214 -3.61 11.36 -11.35
N ALA A 215 -4.64 12.22 -11.30
CA ALA A 215 -4.70 13.31 -10.33
C ALA A 215 -4.72 12.81 -8.88
N ALA A 216 -5.51 11.78 -8.57
CA ALA A 216 -5.60 11.20 -7.22
C ALA A 216 -4.26 10.61 -6.75
N PHE A 217 -3.59 9.83 -7.59
CA PHE A 217 -2.27 9.27 -7.25
C PHE A 217 -1.20 10.37 -7.07
N ARG A 218 -1.18 11.40 -7.92
CA ARG A 218 -0.25 12.54 -7.75
C ARG A 218 -0.51 13.31 -6.46
N ALA A 219 -1.78 13.51 -6.11
CA ALA A 219 -2.19 14.12 -4.85
C ALA A 219 -1.86 13.25 -3.62
N GLY A 220 -1.40 12.00 -3.81
CA GLY A 220 -1.07 11.10 -2.72
C GLY A 220 -2.27 10.44 -2.08
N ALA A 221 -3.41 10.31 -2.79
CA ALA A 221 -4.61 9.69 -2.26
C ALA A 221 -4.38 8.24 -1.79
N ASN A 222 -3.32 7.56 -2.26
CA ASN A 222 -2.94 6.21 -1.84
C ASN A 222 -1.89 6.15 -0.72
N LEU A 223 -1.52 7.30 -0.16
CA LEU A 223 -0.53 7.43 0.91
C LEU A 223 -1.25 7.65 2.24
N LEU A 224 -0.57 7.32 3.33
CA LEU A 224 -1.03 7.54 4.69
C LEU A 224 -1.30 9.04 4.90
N GLY A 225 -2.49 9.37 5.41
CA GLY A 225 -2.81 10.74 5.81
C GLY A 225 -2.17 11.10 7.15
N GLU A 226 -2.26 12.37 7.53
CA GLU A 226 -1.64 12.93 8.76
C GLU A 226 -2.06 12.26 10.07
N HIS A 227 -3.12 11.44 10.06
CA HIS A 227 -3.67 10.79 11.24
C HIS A 227 -3.51 9.26 11.24
N GLY A 228 -2.69 8.72 10.34
CA GLY A 228 -2.32 7.31 10.35
C GLY A 228 -1.04 7.04 11.14
N ASP A 229 -0.80 5.76 11.44
CA ASP A 229 0.40 5.32 12.15
C ASP A 229 1.38 4.64 11.18
N GLU A 230 2.65 5.06 11.22
CA GLU A 230 3.72 4.41 10.45
C GLU A 230 4.23 3.17 11.19
N VAL A 231 4.31 2.03 10.50
CA VAL A 231 4.66 0.74 11.10
C VAL A 231 5.55 -0.10 10.20
N GLY A 232 6.29 -1.01 10.83
CA GLY A 232 7.07 -2.04 10.15
C GLY A 232 8.35 -1.54 9.49
N GLU A 233 8.96 -2.42 8.70
CA GLU A 233 10.24 -2.14 8.06
C GLU A 233 10.12 -1.30 6.78
N SER A 234 11.20 -0.61 6.42
CA SER A 234 11.27 0.14 5.16
C SER A 234 11.30 -0.79 3.93
N PHE A 235 10.83 -0.27 2.79
CA PHE A 235 10.81 -1.02 1.54
C PHE A 235 12.22 -1.43 1.07
N SER A 236 13.21 -0.55 1.23
CA SER A 236 14.60 -0.84 0.89
C SER A 236 15.15 -2.00 1.71
N HIS A 237 14.79 -2.10 3.00
CA HIS A 237 15.18 -3.22 3.86
C HIS A 237 14.54 -4.54 3.41
N HIS A 238 13.24 -4.53 3.10
CA HIS A 238 12.53 -5.71 2.60
C HIS A 238 13.15 -6.30 1.33
N LEU A 239 13.52 -5.45 0.36
CA LEU A 239 14.10 -5.90 -0.91
C LEU A 239 15.44 -6.62 -0.72
N VAL A 240 16.29 -6.17 0.21
CA VAL A 240 17.61 -6.76 0.46
C VAL A 240 17.48 -8.12 1.14
N TRP A 241 16.60 -8.26 2.13
CA TRP A 241 16.54 -9.49 2.93
C TRP A 241 15.65 -10.59 2.37
N ARG A 242 14.50 -10.25 1.78
CA ARG A 242 13.47 -11.25 1.42
C ARG A 242 13.56 -11.76 -0.02
N LEU A 243 14.25 -11.04 -0.91
CA LEU A 243 14.41 -11.45 -2.32
C LEU A 243 15.79 -12.05 -2.65
N GLU A 244 16.77 -11.94 -1.75
CA GLU A 244 18.09 -12.58 -1.90
C GLU A 244 18.17 -14.01 -1.30
N THR A 245 17.12 -14.46 -0.60
CA THR A 245 17.04 -15.77 0.07
C THR A 245 16.15 -16.74 -0.69
#